data_AF-A0A538DW77-F1
#
_entry.id   AF-A0A538DW77-F1
#
_cell.length_a   1.000
_cell.length_b   1.000
_cell.length_c   1.000
_cell.angle_alpha   90.00
_cell.angle_beta   90.00
_cell.angle_gamma   90.00
#
_symmetry.space_group_name_H-M   'P 1'
#
loop_
_entity.id
_entity.type
_entity.pdbx_description
1 polymer ?
#
loop_
_entity_poly.entity_id
_entity_poly.type
_entity_poly.pdbx_seq_one_letter_code
_entity_poly.pdbx_strand_id
1 'polypeptide(L)'
;MVDNPARRGDSALSSVAFALVCALVAILYGILLTWWLLTRPAGSERMQEISRAVQEGAAAYLRKQYRTIAVVAIAPFLLLGFYDKLGWGAAFGFLIGALLSASAGFIGMNVAVRSNARTAEAAREGLQPAFRVAFRAGSVTGLLVVGLGLLGVAGYYWILTGWLGNTPESAVDDLLGLAFGGSLISVFARLGGGIYTKAADVGADLVGKIEAGIPEDDPRNPAVIADNVGDNVGDCAGMAADLFETYAVTAVAVMLLGIKFTGTSLWLFPLALGGVSILASVIGTLLTRVGKGQNAIINALYRSVLVATVLSAAGFIPVVMAYDGGLFSFWNLYGSALIGLGVTFLLVAITEYYTGTRWRPVKQIARASQTGHATNIIAGLAVGMQATALPVIVIATGIVGAYYVAGHALYGIGVAVMAQLSMTGLIVALDAYGPVTDNAGGIAEMADLPEAVRGITDRLDAVGNTTKAVTKGYAIGSAGLAALILFDSYTTGLHDQGLTVLFSLDNPWVIAGLFIG
;
A
#
# COMPACT_ATOMS: atom_id res chain seq x y z
N MET A 1 -1.38 -32.35 -29.67
CA MET A 1 -0.60 -32.56 -28.42
C MET A 1 -1.60 -32.83 -27.32
N VAL A 2 -1.59 -34.03 -26.76
CA VAL A 2 -2.57 -34.46 -25.76
C VAL A 2 -2.26 -33.74 -24.44
N ASP A 3 -3.22 -32.92 -24.00
CA ASP A 3 -3.17 -32.10 -22.80
C ASP A 3 -3.25 -33.02 -21.57
N ASN A 4 -2.15 -33.16 -20.83
CA ASN A 4 -2.05 -34.12 -19.72
C ASN A 4 -2.45 -33.44 -18.40
N PRO A 5 -3.56 -33.85 -17.75
CA PRO A 5 -4.03 -33.25 -16.49
C PRO A 5 -2.99 -33.35 -15.36
N ALA A 6 -2.08 -34.34 -15.39
CA ALA A 6 -0.99 -34.46 -14.42
C ALA A 6 0.02 -33.29 -14.48
N ARG A 7 0.25 -32.70 -15.66
CA ARG A 7 1.13 -31.51 -15.80
C ARG A 7 0.51 -30.24 -15.22
N ARG A 8 -0.83 -30.15 -15.16
CA ARG A 8 -1.55 -29.00 -14.59
C ARG A 8 -1.54 -28.99 -13.06
N GLY A 9 -1.56 -30.17 -12.43
CA GLY A 9 -1.38 -30.30 -10.98
C GLY A 9 0.01 -29.86 -10.51
N ASP A 10 1.07 -30.26 -11.24
CA ASP A 10 2.45 -29.90 -10.93
C ASP A 10 2.76 -28.40 -11.20
N SER A 11 2.13 -27.79 -12.23
CA SER A 11 2.31 -26.35 -12.52
C SER A 11 1.57 -25.44 -11.54
N ALA A 12 0.42 -25.89 -11.02
CA ALA A 12 -0.35 -25.17 -10.02
C ALA A 12 0.39 -25.12 -8.67
N LEU A 13 0.87 -26.27 -8.21
CA LEU A 13 1.65 -26.35 -6.97
C LEU A 13 2.95 -25.55 -7.05
N SER A 14 3.60 -25.51 -8.23
CA SER A 14 4.85 -24.77 -8.42
C SER A 14 4.67 -23.25 -8.38
N SER A 15 3.55 -22.71 -8.91
CA SER A 15 3.27 -21.27 -8.86
C SER A 15 2.94 -20.79 -7.45
N VAL A 16 2.15 -21.57 -6.71
CA VAL A 16 1.84 -21.29 -5.30
C VAL A 16 3.09 -21.40 -4.44
N ALA A 17 3.90 -22.46 -4.60
CA ALA A 17 5.16 -22.61 -3.89
C ALA A 17 6.14 -21.47 -4.18
N PHE A 18 6.25 -21.04 -5.44
CA PHE A 18 7.06 -19.88 -5.82
C PHE A 18 6.60 -18.61 -5.11
N ALA A 19 5.30 -18.33 -5.10
CA ALA A 19 4.72 -17.19 -4.39
C ALA A 19 5.02 -17.23 -2.89
N LEU A 20 4.87 -18.40 -2.25
CA LEU A 20 5.16 -18.61 -0.83
C LEU A 20 6.65 -18.39 -0.51
N VAL A 21 7.56 -18.91 -1.34
CA VAL A 21 9.00 -18.68 -1.17
C VAL A 21 9.33 -17.18 -1.28
N CYS A 22 8.77 -16.48 -2.28
CA CYS A 22 8.99 -15.04 -2.43
C CYS A 22 8.42 -14.25 -1.24
N ALA A 23 7.24 -14.60 -0.76
CA ALA A 23 6.64 -13.99 0.44
C ALA A 23 7.53 -14.17 1.68
N LEU A 24 8.07 -15.38 1.88
CA LEU A 24 9.01 -15.67 2.96
C LEU A 24 10.32 -14.88 2.81
N VAL A 25 10.83 -14.69 1.59
CA VAL A 25 12.01 -13.85 1.32
C VAL A 25 11.75 -12.41 1.73
N ALA A 26 10.58 -11.84 1.41
CA ALA A 26 10.22 -10.48 1.87
C ALA A 26 10.17 -10.37 3.39
N ILE A 27 9.50 -11.31 4.07
CA ILE A 27 9.38 -11.32 5.53
C ILE A 27 10.76 -11.46 6.18
N LEU A 28 11.57 -12.42 5.72
CA LEU A 28 12.92 -12.66 6.23
C LEU A 28 13.80 -11.41 6.03
N TYR A 29 13.75 -10.79 4.85
CA TYR A 29 14.51 -9.58 4.59
C TYR A 29 14.04 -8.41 5.47
N GLY A 30 12.73 -8.26 5.70
CA GLY A 30 12.19 -7.32 6.68
C GLY A 30 12.68 -7.57 8.11
N ILE A 31 12.76 -8.83 8.55
CA ILE A 31 13.33 -9.20 9.85
C ILE A 31 14.82 -8.83 9.93
N LEU A 32 15.60 -9.12 8.89
CA LEU A 32 17.02 -8.77 8.83
C LEU A 32 17.23 -7.24 8.89
N LEU A 33 16.42 -6.47 8.18
CA LEU A 33 16.43 -5.00 8.25
C LEU A 33 16.05 -4.50 9.64
N THR A 34 15.03 -5.10 10.26
CA THR A 34 14.62 -4.77 11.63
C THR A 34 15.76 -5.00 12.62
N TRP A 35 16.43 -6.15 12.53
CA TRP A 35 17.58 -6.44 13.37
C TRP A 35 18.71 -5.42 13.16
N TRP A 36 19.02 -5.10 11.91
CA TRP A 36 20.02 -4.08 11.59
C TRP A 36 19.66 -2.70 12.15
N LEU A 37 18.39 -2.29 12.08
CA LEU A 37 17.90 -1.03 12.66
C LEU A 37 18.06 -1.02 14.17
N LEU A 38 17.65 -2.08 14.86
CA LEU A 38 17.72 -2.17 16.32
C LEU A 38 19.16 -2.10 16.86
N THR A 39 20.15 -2.53 16.08
CA THR A 39 21.58 -2.39 16.42
C THR A 39 22.14 -0.97 16.27
N ARG A 40 21.41 -0.04 15.63
CA ARG A 40 21.82 1.37 15.52
C ARG A 40 21.64 2.10 16.86
N PRO A 41 22.50 3.09 17.17
CA PRO A 41 22.39 3.87 18.41
C PRO A 41 21.06 4.62 18.45
N ALA A 42 20.40 4.59 19.61
CA ALA A 42 19.11 5.25 19.83
C ALA A 42 19.22 6.74 20.24
N GLY A 43 20.42 7.32 20.12
CA GLY A 43 20.70 8.70 20.51
C GLY A 43 20.87 8.91 22.01
N SER A 44 20.76 10.17 22.43
CA SER A 44 20.91 10.60 23.82
C SER A 44 19.82 10.02 24.73
N GLU A 45 20.03 10.08 26.06
CA GLU A 45 19.00 9.68 27.03
C GLU A 45 17.69 10.43 26.81
N ARG A 46 17.77 11.74 26.55
CA ARG A 46 16.61 12.58 26.25
C ARG A 46 15.82 12.11 25.02
N MET A 47 16.52 11.77 23.94
CA MET A 47 15.87 11.23 22.72
C MET A 47 15.18 9.89 23.01
N GLN A 48 15.80 9.04 23.84
CA GLN A 48 15.22 7.76 24.24
C GLN A 48 14.02 7.90 25.17
N GLU A 49 13.99 8.91 26.04
CA GLU A 49 12.80 9.24 26.85
C GLU A 49 11.62 9.64 25.96
N ILE A 50 11.83 10.57 25.04
CA ILE A 50 10.80 11.06 24.11
C ILE A 50 10.28 9.90 23.26
N SER A 51 11.20 9.12 22.67
CA SER A 51 10.82 7.95 21.87
C SER A 51 10.03 6.92 22.69
N ARG A 52 10.36 6.73 23.97
CA ARG A 52 9.58 5.84 24.85
C ARG A 52 8.17 6.36 25.08
N ALA A 53 7.98 7.66 25.31
CA ALA A 53 6.65 8.26 25.45
C ALA A 53 5.80 8.04 24.18
N VAL A 54 6.38 8.24 22.99
CA VAL A 54 5.70 7.97 21.71
C VAL A 54 5.38 6.47 21.55
N GLN A 55 6.31 5.58 21.91
CA GLN A 55 6.07 4.13 21.88
C GLN A 55 4.91 3.70 22.79
N GLU A 56 4.86 4.24 24.00
CA GLU A 56 3.79 3.95 24.96
C GLU A 56 2.44 4.45 24.46
N GLY A 57 2.37 5.68 23.95
CA GLY A 57 1.15 6.25 23.37
C GLY A 57 0.64 5.45 22.16
N ALA A 58 1.52 5.14 21.22
CA ALA A 58 1.17 4.37 20.02
C ALA A 58 0.70 2.95 20.37
N ALA A 59 1.38 2.27 21.29
CA ALA A 59 0.99 0.94 21.74
C ALA A 59 -0.35 0.94 22.50
N ALA A 60 -0.59 1.96 23.34
CA ALA A 60 -1.85 2.11 24.06
C ALA A 60 -3.03 2.33 23.09
N TYR A 61 -2.83 3.22 22.11
CA TYR A 61 -3.82 3.52 21.08
C TYR A 61 -4.17 2.28 20.25
N LEU A 62 -3.17 1.60 19.65
CA LEU A 62 -3.42 0.40 18.85
C LEU A 62 -4.08 -0.72 19.66
N ARG A 63 -3.69 -0.91 20.93
CA ARG A 63 -4.32 -1.92 21.79
C ARG A 63 -5.82 -1.63 21.96
N LYS A 64 -6.20 -0.36 22.14
CA LYS A 64 -7.60 0.04 22.28
C LYS A 64 -8.35 -0.14 20.96
N GLN A 65 -7.76 0.29 19.85
CA GLN A 65 -8.34 0.20 18.52
C GLN A 65 -8.57 -1.27 18.13
N TYR A 66 -7.54 -2.11 18.21
CA TYR A 66 -7.63 -3.51 17.80
C TYR A 66 -8.54 -4.33 18.72
N ARG A 67 -8.58 -4.03 20.03
CA ARG A 67 -9.57 -4.66 20.92
C ARG A 67 -11.00 -4.33 20.51
N THR A 68 -11.24 -3.10 20.06
CA THR A 68 -12.57 -2.67 19.60
C THR A 68 -12.93 -3.33 18.28
N ILE A 69 -11.99 -3.36 17.32
CA ILE A 69 -12.18 -4.03 16.03
C ILE A 69 -12.40 -5.53 16.22
N ALA A 70 -11.68 -6.19 17.13
CA ALA A 70 -11.85 -7.60 17.41
C ALA A 70 -13.27 -7.95 17.88
N VAL A 71 -13.91 -7.08 18.68
CA VAL A 71 -15.31 -7.25 19.09
C VAL A 71 -16.24 -7.08 17.89
N VAL A 72 -16.02 -6.05 17.07
CA VAL A 72 -16.83 -5.82 15.86
C VAL A 72 -16.69 -6.98 14.87
N ALA A 73 -15.50 -7.57 14.73
CA ALA A 73 -15.20 -8.66 13.81
C ALA A 73 -15.94 -9.98 14.13
N ILE A 74 -16.43 -10.17 15.36
CA ILE A 74 -17.20 -11.37 15.74
C ILE A 74 -18.48 -11.47 14.92
N ALA A 75 -19.21 -10.36 14.75
CA ALA A 75 -20.47 -10.36 14.02
C ALA A 75 -20.32 -10.79 12.54
N PRO A 76 -19.46 -10.17 11.70
CA PRO A 76 -19.25 -10.62 10.34
C PRO A 76 -18.65 -12.03 10.29
N PHE A 77 -17.75 -12.41 11.21
CA PHE A 77 -17.21 -13.78 11.25
C PHE A 77 -18.32 -14.85 11.41
N LEU A 78 -19.22 -14.66 12.38
CA LEU A 78 -20.34 -15.58 12.58
C LEU A 78 -21.35 -15.53 11.43
N LEU A 79 -21.62 -14.34 10.87
CA LEU A 79 -22.52 -14.20 9.72
C LEU A 79 -21.98 -14.94 8.49
N LEU A 80 -20.69 -14.82 8.18
CA LEU A 80 -20.06 -15.57 7.09
C LEU A 80 -20.14 -17.08 7.34
N GLY A 81 -19.81 -17.52 8.56
CA GLY A 81 -19.74 -18.94 8.91
C GLY A 81 -21.11 -19.65 8.91
N PHE A 82 -22.16 -18.98 9.36
CA PHE A 82 -23.52 -19.53 9.41
C PHE A 82 -24.36 -19.24 8.16
N TYR A 83 -23.85 -18.44 7.21
CA TYR A 83 -24.56 -18.23 5.96
C TYR A 83 -24.28 -19.37 4.99
N ASP A 84 -25.32 -20.15 4.68
CA ASP A 84 -25.23 -21.42 3.94
C ASP A 84 -24.52 -21.33 2.57
N LYS A 85 -24.48 -20.15 1.93
CA LYS A 85 -23.81 -19.96 0.63
C LYS A 85 -22.33 -19.59 0.72
N LEU A 86 -21.84 -19.16 1.88
CA LEU A 86 -20.43 -18.77 2.09
C LEU A 86 -19.71 -19.80 2.96
N GLY A 87 -20.30 -20.09 4.12
CA GLY A 87 -19.80 -21.11 5.04
C GLY A 87 -18.48 -20.74 5.74
N TRP A 88 -17.90 -21.76 6.38
CA TRP A 88 -16.76 -21.59 7.29
C TRP A 88 -15.44 -21.30 6.59
N GLY A 89 -15.28 -21.67 5.32
CA GLY A 89 -14.09 -21.33 4.53
C GLY A 89 -13.93 -19.80 4.45
N ALA A 90 -14.90 -19.11 3.87
CA ALA A 90 -14.94 -17.65 3.86
C ALA A 90 -14.78 -17.01 5.26
N ALA A 91 -15.37 -17.58 6.32
CA ALA A 91 -15.22 -17.07 7.69
C ALA A 91 -13.78 -17.17 8.21
N PHE A 92 -13.10 -18.30 8.00
CA PHE A 92 -11.69 -18.45 8.37
C PHE A 92 -10.78 -17.60 7.48
N GLY A 93 -11.09 -17.47 6.19
CA GLY A 93 -10.45 -16.51 5.30
C GLY A 93 -10.50 -15.11 5.88
N PHE A 94 -11.69 -14.65 6.28
CA PHE A 94 -11.90 -13.36 6.94
C PHE A 94 -11.03 -13.16 8.18
N LEU A 95 -10.96 -14.16 9.05
CA LEU A 95 -10.11 -14.08 10.23
C LEU A 95 -8.62 -14.00 9.86
N ILE A 96 -8.17 -14.78 8.89
CA ILE A 96 -6.78 -14.76 8.40
C ILE A 96 -6.43 -13.39 7.82
N GLY A 97 -7.29 -12.85 6.95
CA GLY A 97 -7.11 -11.54 6.34
C GLY A 97 -7.04 -10.42 7.38
N ALA A 98 -7.94 -10.45 8.36
CA ALA A 98 -7.93 -9.50 9.47
C ALA A 98 -6.65 -9.60 10.31
N LEU A 99 -6.22 -10.81 10.67
CA LEU A 99 -5.01 -11.01 11.47
C LEU A 99 -3.75 -10.57 10.73
N LEU A 100 -3.62 -10.90 9.45
CA LEU A 100 -2.45 -10.52 8.64
C LEU A 100 -2.40 -9.02 8.37
N SER A 101 -3.54 -8.37 8.07
CA SER A 101 -3.63 -6.92 7.92
C SER A 101 -3.24 -6.20 9.23
N ALA A 102 -3.81 -6.63 10.36
CA ALA A 102 -3.49 -6.07 11.67
C ALA A 102 -2.01 -6.27 12.04
N SER A 103 -1.43 -7.42 11.68
CA SER A 103 -0.01 -7.73 11.89
C SER A 103 0.89 -6.85 11.04
N ALA A 104 0.56 -6.59 9.77
CA ALA A 104 1.32 -5.70 8.90
C ALA A 104 1.39 -4.28 9.49
N GLY A 105 0.24 -3.73 9.92
CA GLY A 105 0.18 -2.42 10.57
C GLY A 105 0.91 -2.38 11.91
N PHE A 106 0.71 -3.39 12.76
CA PHE A 106 1.33 -3.43 14.09
C PHE A 106 2.85 -3.57 14.02
N ILE A 107 3.36 -4.50 13.23
CA ILE A 107 4.81 -4.73 13.11
C ILE A 107 5.47 -3.51 12.43
N GLY A 108 4.89 -3.01 11.34
CA GLY A 108 5.39 -1.82 10.63
C GLY A 108 5.53 -0.61 11.55
N MET A 109 4.48 -0.30 12.32
CA MET A 109 4.51 0.78 13.29
C MET A 109 5.55 0.55 14.39
N ASN A 110 5.64 -0.66 14.98
CA ASN A 110 6.63 -0.93 16.03
C ASN A 110 8.07 -0.71 15.54
N VAL A 111 8.36 -1.04 14.28
CA VAL A 111 9.67 -0.79 13.67
C VAL A 111 9.86 0.70 13.38
N ALA A 112 8.84 1.39 12.86
CA ALA A 112 8.87 2.82 12.63
C ALA A 112 9.19 3.57 13.93
N VAL A 113 8.38 3.42 14.98
CA VAL A 113 8.53 4.16 16.24
C VAL A 113 9.93 3.96 16.86
N ARG A 114 10.45 2.73 16.82
CA ARG A 114 11.80 2.42 17.33
C ARG A 114 12.91 2.98 16.44
N SER A 115 12.63 3.27 15.18
CA SER A 115 13.59 3.84 14.23
C SER A 115 13.64 5.37 14.28
N ASN A 116 12.61 6.05 14.79
CA ASN A 116 12.54 7.52 14.80
C ASN A 116 13.75 8.17 15.49
N ALA A 117 14.04 7.80 16.74
CA ALA A 117 15.22 8.31 17.47
C ALA A 117 16.55 7.92 16.80
N ARG A 118 16.61 6.75 16.16
CA ARG A 118 17.81 6.28 15.45
C ARG A 118 18.05 7.09 14.18
N THR A 119 16.99 7.52 13.51
CA THR A 119 17.06 8.43 12.36
C THR A 119 17.55 9.80 12.79
N ALA A 120 17.02 10.34 13.90
CA ALA A 120 17.48 11.60 14.47
C ALA A 120 18.97 11.55 14.89
N GLU A 121 19.41 10.46 15.52
CA GLU A 121 20.83 10.28 15.88
C GLU A 121 21.71 10.18 14.62
N ALA A 122 21.28 9.41 13.62
CA ALA A 122 22.00 9.29 12.35
C ALA A 122 22.07 10.62 11.58
N ALA A 123 21.13 11.55 11.79
CA ALA A 123 21.17 12.89 11.19
C ALA A 123 22.32 13.75 11.72
N ARG A 124 22.88 13.44 12.90
CA ARG A 124 24.12 14.08 13.40
C ARG A 124 25.34 13.73 12.56
N GLU A 125 25.33 12.55 11.92
CA GLU A 125 26.37 12.12 10.96
C GLU A 125 26.11 12.61 9.52
N GLY A 126 24.94 13.20 9.28
CA GLY A 126 24.57 13.81 8.00
C GLY A 126 23.35 13.17 7.31
N LEU A 127 23.02 13.71 6.15
CA LEU A 127 21.81 13.34 5.40
C LEU A 127 21.78 11.87 4.95
N GLN A 128 22.91 11.33 4.48
CA GLN A 128 22.95 9.99 3.90
C GLN A 128 22.78 8.88 4.95
N PRO A 129 23.42 8.94 6.14
CA PRO A 129 23.12 8.04 7.25
C PRO A 129 21.65 8.11 7.70
N ALA A 130 21.11 9.31 7.93
CA ALA A 130 19.71 9.50 8.34
C ALA A 130 18.72 8.90 7.33
N PHE A 131 18.89 9.23 6.04
CA PHE A 131 18.08 8.65 4.97
C PHE A 131 18.16 7.12 4.97
N ARG A 132 19.34 6.54 5.17
CA ARG A 132 19.51 5.08 5.14
C ARG A 132 18.74 4.40 6.26
N VAL A 133 18.72 4.99 7.46
CA VAL A 133 17.95 4.46 8.60
C VAL A 133 16.46 4.58 8.31
N ALA A 134 15.99 5.78 7.93
CA ALA A 134 14.58 6.02 7.64
C ALA A 134 14.04 5.16 6.49
N PHE A 135 14.76 5.10 5.37
CA PHE A 135 14.32 4.33 4.19
C PHE A 135 14.30 2.83 4.47
N ARG A 136 15.24 2.31 5.27
CA ARG A 136 15.22 0.90 5.70
C ARG A 136 14.08 0.61 6.66
N ALA A 137 13.76 1.54 7.55
CA ALA A 137 12.58 1.42 8.43
C ALA A 137 11.29 1.36 7.59
N GLY A 138 11.12 2.26 6.63
CA GLY A 138 9.98 2.21 5.69
C GLY A 138 9.96 0.91 4.87
N SER A 139 11.12 0.45 4.39
CA SER A 139 11.26 -0.81 3.65
C SER A 139 10.76 -2.02 4.42
N VAL A 140 10.94 -2.07 5.74
CA VAL A 140 10.39 -3.15 6.58
C VAL A 140 8.88 -3.21 6.46
N THR A 141 8.20 -2.07 6.64
CA THR A 141 6.73 -2.00 6.52
C THR A 141 6.27 -2.43 5.12
N GLY A 142 6.90 -1.91 4.07
CA GLY A 142 6.51 -2.23 2.71
C GLY A 142 6.69 -3.70 2.33
N LEU A 143 7.81 -4.31 2.71
CA LEU A 143 8.06 -5.73 2.47
C LEU A 143 7.15 -6.64 3.30
N LEU A 144 6.84 -6.26 4.54
CA LEU A 144 5.89 -6.99 5.36
C LEU A 144 4.47 -6.94 4.78
N VAL A 145 4.04 -5.79 4.25
CA VAL A 145 2.72 -5.63 3.64
C VAL A 145 2.54 -6.58 2.45
N VAL A 146 3.45 -6.56 1.48
CA VAL A 146 3.37 -7.47 0.32
C VAL A 146 3.70 -8.91 0.67
N GLY A 147 4.62 -9.13 1.61
CA GLY A 147 5.01 -10.47 2.08
C GLY A 147 3.88 -11.18 2.81
N LEU A 148 3.25 -10.51 3.79
CA LEU A 148 2.08 -11.05 4.50
C LEU A 148 0.86 -11.13 3.59
N GLY A 149 0.66 -10.17 2.67
CA GLY A 149 -0.42 -10.19 1.69
C GLY A 149 -0.33 -11.42 0.78
N LEU A 150 0.83 -11.62 0.16
CA LEU A 150 1.05 -12.78 -0.72
C LEU A 150 1.04 -14.09 0.05
N LEU A 151 1.63 -14.13 1.26
CA LEU A 151 1.57 -15.30 2.14
C LEU A 151 0.12 -15.65 2.51
N GLY A 152 -0.70 -14.66 2.82
CA GLY A 152 -2.10 -14.86 3.17
C GLY A 152 -2.89 -15.45 2.02
N VAL A 153 -2.82 -14.81 0.84
CA VAL A 153 -3.57 -15.26 -0.34
C VAL A 153 -3.07 -16.64 -0.82
N ALA A 154 -1.76 -16.78 -1.08
CA ALA A 154 -1.20 -18.03 -1.59
C ALA A 154 -1.23 -19.17 -0.55
N GLY A 155 -0.98 -18.85 0.71
CA GLY A 155 -0.95 -19.82 1.80
C GLY A 155 -2.34 -20.34 2.15
N TYR A 156 -3.34 -19.46 2.20
CA TYR A 156 -4.70 -19.91 2.46
C TYR A 156 -5.28 -20.70 1.28
N TYR A 157 -5.01 -20.26 0.04
CA TYR A 157 -5.32 -21.04 -1.16
C TYR A 157 -4.70 -22.44 -1.13
N TRP A 158 -3.43 -22.55 -0.73
CA TRP A 158 -2.74 -23.84 -0.60
C TRP A 158 -3.37 -24.74 0.46
N ILE A 159 -3.79 -24.19 1.61
CA ILE A 159 -4.47 -24.97 2.66
C ILE A 159 -5.81 -25.50 2.13
N LEU A 160 -6.60 -24.65 1.47
CA LEU A 160 -7.92 -25.03 0.95
C LEU A 160 -7.80 -26.11 -0.13
N THR A 161 -6.90 -25.96 -1.09
CA THR A 161 -6.76 -26.90 -2.21
C THR A 161 -5.94 -28.14 -1.86
N GLY A 162 -4.85 -27.98 -1.11
CA GLY A 162 -3.90 -29.05 -0.81
C GLY A 162 -4.28 -29.90 0.40
N TRP A 163 -4.77 -29.30 1.49
CA TRP A 163 -5.10 -30.03 2.72
C TRP A 163 -6.58 -30.38 2.82
N LEU A 164 -7.45 -29.44 2.46
CA LEU A 164 -8.91 -29.62 2.55
C LEU A 164 -9.49 -30.22 1.26
N GLY A 165 -8.74 -30.21 0.16
CA GLY A 165 -9.16 -30.80 -1.11
C GLY A 165 -10.25 -30.02 -1.85
N ASN A 166 -10.43 -28.74 -1.53
CA ASN A 166 -11.38 -27.86 -2.22
C ASN A 166 -10.96 -27.68 -3.69
N THR A 167 -11.94 -27.48 -4.57
CA THR A 167 -11.65 -27.11 -5.96
C THR A 167 -11.08 -25.70 -6.03
N PRO A 168 -10.34 -25.34 -7.09
CA PRO A 168 -9.83 -23.98 -7.27
C PRO A 168 -10.92 -22.91 -7.18
N GLU A 169 -12.10 -23.18 -7.74
CA GLU A 169 -13.28 -22.31 -7.71
C GLU A 169 -13.69 -21.99 -6.27
N SER A 170 -14.02 -23.03 -5.50
CA SER A 170 -14.45 -22.91 -4.10
C SER A 170 -13.35 -22.29 -3.24
N ALA A 171 -12.08 -22.61 -3.50
CA ALA A 171 -10.97 -22.04 -2.75
C ALA A 171 -10.81 -20.53 -2.97
N VAL A 172 -11.08 -20.01 -4.17
CA VAL A 172 -11.04 -18.57 -4.43
C VAL A 172 -12.27 -17.85 -3.92
N ASP A 173 -13.44 -18.48 -3.94
CA ASP A 173 -14.63 -17.93 -3.29
C ASP A 173 -14.38 -17.74 -1.78
N ASP A 174 -13.73 -18.70 -1.12
CA ASP A 174 -13.32 -18.58 0.29
C ASP A 174 -12.28 -17.46 0.52
N LEU A 175 -11.42 -17.16 -0.47
CA LEU A 175 -10.46 -16.05 -0.39
C LEU A 175 -11.13 -14.68 -0.41
N LEU A 176 -12.38 -14.55 -0.89
CA LEU A 176 -13.15 -13.30 -0.75
C LEU A 176 -13.37 -12.95 0.71
N GLY A 177 -13.48 -13.96 1.58
CA GLY A 177 -13.45 -13.78 3.02
C GLY A 177 -12.18 -13.07 3.48
N LEU A 178 -11.00 -13.54 3.03
CA LEU A 178 -9.70 -12.94 3.36
C LEU A 178 -9.60 -11.48 2.93
N ALA A 179 -10.01 -11.18 1.70
CA ALA A 179 -10.11 -9.82 1.19
C ALA A 179 -10.99 -8.95 2.11
N PHE A 180 -12.19 -9.42 2.44
CA PHE A 180 -13.13 -8.70 3.32
C PHE A 180 -12.59 -8.49 4.75
N GLY A 181 -11.87 -9.46 5.31
CA GLY A 181 -11.20 -9.32 6.60
C GLY A 181 -10.12 -8.24 6.61
N GLY A 182 -9.34 -8.16 5.52
CA GLY A 182 -8.38 -7.09 5.29
C GLY A 182 -9.05 -5.71 5.25
N SER A 183 -10.17 -5.59 4.53
CA SER A 183 -10.98 -4.36 4.43
C SER A 183 -11.54 -3.90 5.76
N LEU A 184 -12.00 -4.82 6.63
CA LEU A 184 -12.46 -4.43 7.96
C LEU A 184 -11.35 -3.74 8.76
N ILE A 185 -10.14 -4.34 8.80
CA ILE A 185 -9.02 -3.74 9.51
C ILE A 185 -8.61 -2.41 8.88
N SER A 186 -8.47 -2.36 7.55
CA SER A 186 -8.07 -1.15 6.82
C SER A 186 -8.98 0.04 7.16
N VAL A 187 -10.30 -0.13 7.05
CA VAL A 187 -11.27 0.95 7.28
C VAL A 187 -11.14 1.51 8.69
N PHE A 188 -11.13 0.65 9.71
CA PHE A 188 -11.02 1.12 11.10
C PHE A 188 -9.62 1.64 11.43
N ALA A 189 -8.56 1.01 10.90
CA ALA A 189 -7.16 1.42 11.12
C ALA A 189 -6.93 2.84 10.57
N ARG A 190 -7.34 3.06 9.31
CA ARG A 190 -7.16 4.31 8.59
C ARG A 190 -8.03 5.43 9.13
N LEU A 191 -9.33 5.18 9.38
CA LEU A 191 -10.22 6.20 9.92
C LEU A 191 -9.86 6.57 11.35
N GLY A 192 -9.69 5.56 12.23
CA GLY A 192 -9.36 5.82 13.62
C GLY A 192 -8.02 6.54 13.75
N GLY A 193 -6.96 5.96 13.16
CA GLY A 193 -5.62 6.53 13.20
C GLY A 193 -5.57 7.92 12.57
N GLY A 194 -6.26 8.11 11.44
CA GLY A 194 -6.40 9.39 10.74
C GLY A 194 -7.07 10.49 11.57
N ILE A 195 -8.15 10.15 12.29
CA ILE A 195 -8.82 11.09 13.21
C ILE A 195 -7.87 11.48 14.35
N TYR A 196 -7.17 10.49 14.93
CA TYR A 196 -6.23 10.74 16.02
C TYR A 196 -5.08 11.67 15.60
N THR A 197 -4.37 11.34 14.51
CA THR A 197 -3.24 12.18 14.02
C THR A 197 -3.70 13.56 13.65
N LYS A 198 -4.75 13.72 12.83
CA LYS A 198 -5.14 15.05 12.36
C LYS A 198 -5.76 15.93 13.43
N ALA A 199 -6.38 15.36 14.46
CA ALA A 199 -6.81 16.13 15.63
C ALA A 199 -5.62 16.66 16.44
N ALA A 200 -4.56 15.86 16.60
CA ALA A 200 -3.36 16.24 17.33
C ALA A 200 -2.52 17.27 16.55
N ASP A 201 -2.21 16.97 15.29
CA ASP A 201 -1.48 17.82 14.33
C ASP A 201 -2.07 19.23 14.24
N VAL A 202 -3.36 19.35 13.88
CA VAL A 202 -4.03 20.65 13.76
C VAL A 202 -4.07 21.41 15.10
N GLY A 203 -4.24 20.70 16.22
CA GLY A 203 -4.23 21.32 17.54
C GLY A 203 -2.84 21.82 17.95
N ALA A 204 -1.81 21.03 17.70
CA ALA A 204 -0.41 21.37 17.99
C ALA A 204 0.03 22.58 17.16
N ASP A 205 -0.24 22.56 15.86
CA ASP A 205 0.24 23.57 14.93
C ASP A 205 -0.48 24.92 15.09
N LEU A 206 -1.80 24.92 15.23
CA LEU A 206 -2.55 26.17 15.39
C LEU A 206 -2.17 26.89 16.69
N VAL A 207 -2.21 26.19 17.82
CA VAL A 207 -1.92 26.80 19.11
C VAL A 207 -0.42 27.11 19.26
N GLY A 208 0.45 26.19 18.82
CA GLY A 208 1.90 26.36 18.91
C GLY A 208 2.42 27.47 18.00
N LYS A 209 2.26 27.31 16.69
CA LYS A 209 2.92 28.18 15.69
C LYS A 209 2.18 29.50 15.51
N ILE A 210 0.85 29.50 15.54
CA ILE A 210 0.05 30.69 15.19
C ILE A 210 -0.30 31.52 16.42
N GLU A 211 -0.78 30.90 17.49
CA GLU A 211 -1.22 31.63 18.69
C GLU A 211 -0.07 31.95 19.65
N ALA A 212 0.74 30.95 20.01
CA ALA A 212 1.83 31.09 20.98
C ALA A 212 3.16 31.56 20.35
N GLY A 213 3.33 31.36 19.03
CA GLY A 213 4.56 31.73 18.31
C GLY A 213 5.79 30.91 18.72
N ILE A 214 5.59 29.67 19.18
CA ILE A 214 6.67 28.73 19.47
C ILE A 214 6.97 27.84 18.25
N PRO A 215 8.19 27.25 18.15
CA PRO A 215 8.52 26.31 17.09
C PRO A 215 7.55 25.14 16.96
N GLU A 216 7.51 24.56 15.76
CA GLU A 216 6.86 23.26 15.51
C GLU A 216 7.55 22.16 16.32
N ASP A 217 6.80 21.20 16.85
CA ASP A 217 7.30 20.15 17.75
C ASP A 217 7.95 20.62 19.07
N ASP A 218 7.70 21.87 19.49
CA ASP A 218 8.29 22.39 20.73
C ASP A 218 7.81 21.59 21.97
N PRO A 219 8.73 21.16 22.87
CA PRO A 219 8.38 20.32 24.01
C PRO A 219 7.47 21.01 25.05
N ARG A 220 7.27 22.32 24.96
CA ARG A 220 6.31 23.08 25.79
C ARG A 220 4.86 22.87 25.33
N ASN A 221 4.65 22.44 24.09
CA ASN A 221 3.33 22.18 23.55
C ASN A 221 2.86 20.77 23.93
N PRO A 222 1.79 20.64 24.74
CA PRO A 222 1.34 19.34 25.24
C PRO A 222 0.79 18.41 24.14
N ALA A 223 0.47 18.94 22.95
CA ALA A 223 -0.07 18.15 21.84
C ALA A 223 1.00 17.39 21.04
N VAL A 224 2.29 17.76 21.16
CA VAL A 224 3.36 17.24 20.28
C VAL A 224 3.58 15.73 20.42
N ILE A 225 3.48 15.17 21.63
CA ILE A 225 3.56 13.72 21.81
C ILE A 225 2.38 13.03 21.13
N ALA A 226 1.17 13.60 21.22
CA ALA A 226 0.01 13.03 20.56
C ALA A 226 0.14 13.11 19.04
N ASP A 227 0.71 14.18 18.52
CA ASP A 227 0.98 14.35 17.09
C ASP A 227 1.96 13.29 16.57
N ASN A 228 3.12 13.17 17.22
CA ASN A 228 4.12 12.18 16.87
C ASN A 228 3.58 10.73 17.03
N VAL A 229 2.74 10.45 18.05
CA VAL A 229 2.01 9.18 18.16
C VAL A 229 1.09 8.97 16.95
N GLY A 230 0.39 10.03 16.54
CA GLY A 230 -0.49 10.09 15.39
C GLY A 230 0.15 9.61 14.11
N ASP A 231 1.35 10.09 13.77
CA ASP A 231 2.04 9.67 12.53
C ASP A 231 2.31 8.16 12.49
N ASN A 232 2.59 7.56 13.65
CA ASN A 232 2.83 6.13 13.73
C ASN A 232 1.53 5.33 13.60
N VAL A 233 0.44 5.75 14.27
CA VAL A 233 -0.81 4.97 14.29
C VAL A 233 -1.70 5.21 13.07
N GLY A 234 -1.65 6.41 12.49
CA GLY A 234 -2.37 6.78 11.27
C GLY A 234 -1.54 6.53 10.03
N ASP A 235 -0.50 7.32 9.85
CA ASP A 235 0.27 7.37 8.61
C ASP A 235 1.15 6.14 8.39
N CYS A 236 1.54 5.40 9.45
CA CYS A 236 2.26 4.13 9.31
C CYS A 236 1.33 2.90 9.42
N ALA A 237 0.69 2.67 10.57
CA ALA A 237 -0.11 1.46 10.79
C ALA A 237 -1.36 1.41 9.88
N GLY A 238 -2.11 2.52 9.80
CA GLY A 238 -3.30 2.62 8.97
C GLY A 238 -2.99 2.45 7.49
N MET A 239 -1.90 3.07 7.02
CA MET A 239 -1.47 2.97 5.62
C MET A 239 -0.99 1.57 5.25
N ALA A 240 -0.28 0.88 6.15
CA ALA A 240 0.12 -0.51 5.94
C ALA A 240 -1.10 -1.45 5.83
N ALA A 241 -2.11 -1.27 6.69
CA ALA A 241 -3.35 -2.04 6.62
C ALA A 241 -4.14 -1.78 5.32
N ASP A 242 -4.17 -0.53 4.86
CA ASP A 242 -4.82 -0.11 3.62
C ASP A 242 -4.17 -0.72 2.38
N LEU A 243 -2.84 -0.70 2.28
CA LEU A 243 -2.16 -1.30 1.12
C LEU A 243 -2.06 -2.82 1.19
N PHE A 244 -2.07 -3.41 2.39
CA PHE A 244 -2.27 -4.86 2.52
C PHE A 244 -3.61 -5.27 1.91
N GLU A 245 -4.66 -4.55 2.28
CA GLU A 245 -6.01 -4.78 1.78
C GLU A 245 -6.08 -4.61 0.27
N THR A 246 -5.58 -3.49 -0.25
CA THR A 246 -5.63 -3.22 -1.70
C THR A 246 -4.88 -4.30 -2.48
N TYR A 247 -3.73 -4.76 -1.97
CA TYR A 247 -2.96 -5.86 -2.56
C TYR A 247 -3.73 -7.19 -2.53
N ALA A 248 -4.25 -7.58 -1.37
CA ALA A 248 -4.93 -8.86 -1.19
C ALA A 248 -6.26 -8.91 -1.98
N VAL A 249 -7.10 -7.88 -1.87
CA VAL A 249 -8.38 -7.76 -2.58
C VAL A 249 -8.15 -7.84 -4.09
N THR A 250 -7.17 -7.10 -4.60
CA THR A 250 -6.90 -7.12 -6.04
C THR A 250 -6.34 -8.45 -6.49
N ALA A 251 -5.42 -9.06 -5.75
CA ALA A 251 -4.91 -10.39 -6.06
C ALA A 251 -6.08 -11.37 -6.18
N VAL A 252 -6.93 -11.47 -5.15
CA VAL A 252 -8.11 -12.35 -5.12
C VAL A 252 -9.10 -12.03 -6.24
N ALA A 253 -9.37 -10.75 -6.54
CA ALA A 253 -10.25 -10.34 -7.62
C ALA A 253 -9.74 -10.80 -8.99
N VAL A 254 -8.42 -10.73 -9.22
CA VAL A 254 -7.80 -11.24 -10.46
C VAL A 254 -7.80 -12.77 -10.49
N MET A 255 -7.63 -13.44 -9.35
CA MET A 255 -7.81 -14.90 -9.26
C MET A 255 -9.24 -15.29 -9.67
N LEU A 256 -10.24 -14.56 -9.18
CA LEU A 256 -11.66 -14.82 -9.46
C LEU A 256 -11.99 -14.65 -10.94
N LEU A 257 -11.44 -13.62 -11.61
CA LEU A 257 -11.53 -13.51 -13.07
C LEU A 257 -10.84 -14.69 -13.77
N GLY A 258 -9.68 -15.11 -13.27
CA GLY A 258 -8.89 -16.19 -13.86
C GLY A 258 -9.59 -17.55 -13.85
N ILE A 259 -10.43 -17.82 -12.85
CA ILE A 259 -11.20 -19.07 -12.75
C ILE A 259 -12.19 -19.24 -13.91
N LYS A 260 -12.75 -18.15 -14.42
CA LYS A 260 -13.72 -18.19 -15.54
C LYS A 260 -13.14 -18.84 -16.80
N PHE A 261 -11.82 -18.87 -16.94
CA PHE A 261 -11.12 -19.51 -18.05
C PHE A 261 -10.86 -20.99 -17.73
N THR A 262 -11.92 -21.79 -17.79
CA THR A 262 -11.89 -23.22 -17.48
C THR A 262 -10.81 -23.95 -18.28
N GLY A 263 -10.08 -24.87 -17.63
CA GLY A 263 -9.01 -25.62 -18.28
C GLY A 263 -7.71 -24.84 -18.46
N THR A 264 -7.59 -23.64 -17.89
CA THR A 264 -6.30 -22.96 -17.70
C THR A 264 -5.86 -23.03 -16.25
N SER A 265 -4.79 -22.32 -15.89
CA SER A 265 -4.40 -22.04 -14.50
C SER A 265 -4.32 -20.54 -14.23
N LEU A 266 -5.01 -19.71 -15.02
CA LEU A 266 -4.83 -18.26 -15.04
C LEU A 266 -5.09 -17.61 -13.67
N TRP A 267 -5.95 -18.17 -12.83
CA TRP A 267 -6.14 -17.67 -11.47
C TRP A 267 -4.88 -17.68 -10.60
N LEU A 268 -3.84 -18.47 -10.93
CA LEU A 268 -2.56 -18.47 -10.20
C LEU A 268 -1.56 -17.42 -10.72
N PHE A 269 -1.81 -16.87 -11.89
CA PHE A 269 -0.98 -15.85 -12.53
C PHE A 269 -0.72 -14.61 -11.65
N PRO A 270 -1.71 -14.01 -10.95
CA PRO A 270 -1.45 -12.87 -10.07
C PRO A 270 -0.47 -13.19 -8.93
N LEU A 271 -0.48 -14.43 -8.41
CA LEU A 271 0.46 -14.85 -7.36
C LEU A 271 1.89 -14.90 -7.88
N ALA A 272 2.09 -15.39 -9.11
CA ALA A 272 3.40 -15.44 -9.75
C ALA A 272 3.94 -14.03 -10.05
N LEU A 273 3.11 -13.12 -10.56
CA LEU A 273 3.49 -11.70 -10.74
C LEU A 273 3.87 -11.05 -9.40
N GLY A 274 3.06 -11.29 -8.36
CA GLY A 274 3.34 -10.81 -7.01
C GLY A 274 4.71 -11.29 -6.49
N GLY A 275 5.01 -12.59 -6.67
CA GLY A 275 6.30 -13.17 -6.27
C GLY A 275 7.49 -12.53 -6.96
N VAL A 276 7.45 -12.36 -8.29
CA VAL A 276 8.52 -11.70 -9.04
C VAL A 276 8.75 -10.27 -8.56
N SER A 277 7.69 -9.50 -8.35
CA SER A 277 7.85 -8.10 -7.96
C SER A 277 8.25 -7.89 -6.51
N ILE A 278 8.00 -8.85 -5.62
CA ILE A 278 8.63 -8.87 -4.30
C ILE A 278 10.15 -8.95 -4.45
N LEU A 279 10.68 -9.86 -5.28
CA LEU A 279 12.12 -9.98 -5.50
C LEU A 279 12.70 -8.70 -6.12
N ALA A 280 12.00 -8.12 -7.10
CA ALA A 280 12.38 -6.85 -7.69
C ALA A 280 12.40 -5.71 -6.66
N SER A 281 11.43 -5.67 -5.75
CA SER A 281 11.35 -4.68 -4.66
C SER A 281 12.52 -4.84 -3.68
N VAL A 282 12.85 -6.08 -3.28
CA VAL A 282 14.03 -6.36 -2.44
C VAL A 282 15.30 -5.84 -3.11
N ILE A 283 15.51 -6.11 -4.40
CA ILE A 283 16.67 -5.62 -5.13
C ILE A 283 16.67 -4.09 -5.24
N GLY A 284 15.50 -3.48 -5.51
CA GLY A 284 15.34 -2.03 -5.55
C GLY A 284 15.75 -1.36 -4.25
N THR A 285 15.29 -1.88 -3.11
CA THR A 285 15.67 -1.36 -1.78
C THR A 285 17.19 -1.44 -1.55
N LEU A 286 17.84 -2.54 -1.94
CA LEU A 286 19.29 -2.74 -1.78
C LEU A 286 20.13 -1.76 -2.61
N LEU A 287 19.66 -1.39 -3.79
CA LEU A 287 20.37 -0.50 -4.73
C LEU A 287 20.11 0.99 -4.48
N THR A 288 19.24 1.32 -3.52
CA THR A 288 18.86 2.71 -3.21
C THR A 288 20.01 3.45 -2.51
N ARG A 289 20.48 4.54 -3.14
CA ARG A 289 21.55 5.39 -2.60
C ARG A 289 21.28 6.86 -2.90
N VAL A 290 21.40 7.71 -1.88
CA VAL A 290 21.34 9.17 -2.03
C VAL A 290 22.60 9.66 -2.73
N GLY A 291 22.40 10.41 -3.82
CA GLY A 291 23.45 11.09 -4.57
C GLY A 291 23.78 12.48 -3.99
N LYS A 292 24.39 13.33 -4.81
CA LYS A 292 24.63 14.74 -4.46
C LYS A 292 23.55 15.63 -5.07
N GLY A 293 23.27 16.78 -4.44
CA GLY A 293 22.38 17.81 -4.95
C GLY A 293 21.10 18.03 -4.13
N GLN A 294 20.33 19.06 -4.50
CA GLN A 294 19.14 19.49 -3.76
C GLN A 294 18.01 18.45 -3.81
N ASN A 295 17.83 17.78 -4.96
CA ASN A 295 16.80 16.76 -5.19
C ASN A 295 17.29 15.31 -4.95
N ALA A 296 18.41 15.14 -4.25
CA ALA A 296 19.07 13.84 -4.14
C ALA A 296 18.22 12.75 -3.46
N ILE A 297 17.38 13.14 -2.50
CA ILE A 297 16.52 12.22 -1.73
C ILE A 297 15.45 11.62 -2.65
N ILE A 298 14.61 12.48 -3.25
CA ILE A 298 13.51 12.02 -4.12
C ILE A 298 14.03 11.28 -5.37
N ASN A 299 15.16 11.72 -5.94
CA ASN A 299 15.78 11.02 -7.06
C ASN A 299 16.28 9.62 -6.67
N ALA A 300 16.76 9.43 -5.43
CA ALA A 300 17.16 8.12 -4.94
C ALA A 300 15.94 7.19 -4.77
N LEU A 301 14.86 7.69 -4.19
CA LEU A 301 13.60 6.97 -4.01
C LEU A 301 13.00 6.55 -5.37
N TYR A 302 12.97 7.46 -6.35
CA TYR A 302 12.44 7.14 -7.68
C TYR A 302 13.34 6.25 -8.51
N ARG A 303 14.66 6.34 -8.32
CA ARG A 303 15.58 5.37 -8.89
C ARG A 303 15.29 3.96 -8.35
N SER A 304 14.95 3.83 -7.07
CA SER A 304 14.54 2.55 -6.48
C SER A 304 13.30 1.97 -7.17
N VAL A 305 12.26 2.79 -7.30
CA VAL A 305 11.01 2.43 -7.99
C VAL A 305 11.28 2.06 -9.44
N LEU A 306 12.07 2.84 -10.17
CA LEU A 306 12.41 2.57 -11.57
C LEU A 306 13.16 1.25 -11.73
N VAL A 307 14.16 0.98 -10.87
CA VAL A 307 14.91 -0.27 -10.89
C VAL A 307 13.98 -1.46 -10.68
N ALA A 308 13.12 -1.42 -9.66
CA ALA A 308 12.18 -2.50 -9.40
C ALA A 308 11.10 -2.63 -10.49
N THR A 309 10.70 -1.53 -11.13
CA THR A 309 9.77 -1.55 -12.28
C THR A 309 10.39 -2.28 -13.47
N VAL A 310 11.63 -1.93 -13.82
CA VAL A 310 12.37 -2.56 -14.94
C VAL A 310 12.66 -4.02 -14.64
N LEU A 311 13.06 -4.36 -13.41
CA LEU A 311 13.29 -5.74 -13.00
C LEU A 311 11.99 -6.55 -12.98
N SER A 312 10.87 -5.96 -12.55
CA SER A 312 9.56 -6.61 -12.62
C SER A 312 9.16 -6.87 -14.07
N ALA A 313 9.26 -5.88 -14.96
CA ALA A 313 8.97 -6.06 -16.38
C ALA A 313 9.81 -7.18 -16.99
N ALA A 314 11.13 -7.22 -16.72
CA ALA A 314 11.99 -8.30 -17.19
C ALA A 314 11.62 -9.66 -16.58
N GLY A 315 11.32 -9.71 -15.27
CA GLY A 315 10.94 -10.92 -14.56
C GLY A 315 9.55 -11.44 -14.93
N PHE A 316 8.65 -10.60 -15.46
CA PHE A 316 7.35 -11.01 -15.94
C PHE A 316 7.43 -11.81 -17.24
N ILE A 317 8.48 -11.66 -18.05
CA ILE A 317 8.65 -12.40 -19.31
C ILE A 317 8.55 -13.93 -19.11
N PRO A 318 9.39 -14.57 -18.26
CA PRO A 318 9.30 -16.02 -18.05
C PRO A 318 7.97 -16.45 -17.41
N VAL A 319 7.37 -15.60 -16.56
CA VAL A 319 6.05 -15.88 -15.98
C VAL A 319 4.98 -15.90 -17.07
N VAL A 320 4.94 -14.89 -17.94
CA VAL A 320 3.97 -14.83 -19.03
C VAL A 320 4.16 -15.99 -20.00
N MET A 321 5.40 -16.33 -20.36
CA MET A 321 5.68 -17.48 -21.23
C MET A 321 5.18 -18.80 -20.65
N ALA A 322 5.21 -18.97 -19.32
CA ALA A 322 4.69 -20.17 -18.67
C ALA A 322 3.15 -20.28 -18.71
N TYR A 323 2.44 -19.17 -18.93
CA TYR A 323 0.98 -19.09 -19.00
C TYR A 323 0.45 -18.82 -20.42
N ASP A 324 1.33 -18.81 -21.43
CA ASP A 324 1.03 -18.67 -22.85
C ASP A 324 0.44 -19.98 -23.41
N GLY A 325 -0.80 -20.28 -23.00
CA GLY A 325 -1.50 -21.54 -23.26
C GLY A 325 -2.49 -21.51 -24.42
N GLY A 326 -2.48 -20.47 -25.25
CA GLY A 326 -3.31 -20.34 -26.46
C GLY A 326 -4.60 -19.52 -26.31
N LEU A 327 -5.16 -19.37 -25.09
CA LEU A 327 -6.31 -18.49 -24.82
C LEU A 327 -5.92 -17.01 -24.81
N PHE A 328 -4.77 -16.69 -24.21
CA PHE A 328 -4.13 -15.39 -24.29
C PHE A 328 -2.75 -15.58 -24.88
N SER A 329 -2.39 -14.72 -25.84
CA SER A 329 -1.02 -14.68 -26.35
C SER A 329 -0.08 -14.06 -25.32
N PHE A 330 1.23 -14.29 -25.47
CA PHE A 330 2.26 -13.57 -24.72
C PHE A 330 2.00 -12.06 -24.66
N TRP A 331 1.68 -11.42 -25.79
CA TRP A 331 1.47 -9.97 -25.85
C TRP A 331 0.18 -9.51 -25.17
N ASN A 332 -0.84 -10.36 -25.11
CA ASN A 332 -2.08 -10.05 -24.40
C ASN A 332 -1.81 -9.87 -22.90
N LEU A 333 -1.03 -10.77 -22.31
CA LEU A 333 -0.70 -10.74 -20.88
C LEU A 333 0.44 -9.77 -20.59
N TYR A 334 1.55 -9.86 -21.33
CA TYR A 334 2.72 -9.00 -21.10
C TYR A 334 2.44 -7.53 -21.43
N GLY A 335 1.74 -7.25 -22.52
CA GLY A 335 1.33 -5.90 -22.87
C GLY A 335 0.40 -5.29 -21.82
N SER A 336 -0.55 -6.07 -21.29
CA SER A 336 -1.40 -5.64 -20.16
C SER A 336 -0.59 -5.35 -18.90
N ALA A 337 0.40 -6.19 -18.59
CA ALA A 337 1.28 -5.96 -17.44
C ALA A 337 2.12 -4.68 -17.60
N LEU A 338 2.64 -4.42 -18.81
CA LEU A 338 3.36 -3.18 -19.12
C LEU A 338 2.46 -1.94 -19.00
N ILE A 339 1.18 -2.04 -19.37
CA ILE A 339 0.21 -0.95 -19.15
C ILE A 339 0.08 -0.66 -17.65
N GLY A 340 -0.05 -1.69 -16.80
CA GLY A 340 -0.10 -1.52 -15.34
C GLY A 340 1.13 -0.82 -14.75
N LEU A 341 2.33 -1.22 -15.20
CA LEU A 341 3.57 -0.56 -14.80
C LEU A 341 3.65 0.89 -15.32
N GLY A 342 3.17 1.14 -16.54
CA GLY A 342 3.08 2.48 -17.13
C GLY A 342 2.13 3.39 -16.36
N VAL A 343 0.94 2.88 -15.98
CA VAL A 343 -0.02 3.57 -15.12
C VAL A 343 0.62 3.95 -13.79
N THR A 344 1.33 3.02 -13.14
CA THR A 344 2.07 3.30 -11.90
C THR A 344 3.03 4.46 -12.08
N PHE A 345 3.88 4.41 -13.10
CA PHE A 345 4.87 5.45 -13.37
C PHE A 345 4.22 6.81 -13.60
N LEU A 346 3.15 6.86 -14.40
CA LEU A 346 2.44 8.09 -14.70
C LEU A 346 1.75 8.68 -13.47
N LEU A 347 1.08 7.85 -12.65
CA LEU A 347 0.44 8.32 -11.41
C LEU A 347 1.46 8.86 -10.42
N VAL A 348 2.61 8.19 -10.26
CA VAL A 348 3.72 8.67 -9.42
C VAL A 348 4.25 10.02 -9.93
N ALA A 349 4.52 10.13 -11.23
CA ALA A 349 5.08 11.33 -11.83
C ALA A 349 4.11 12.53 -11.78
N ILE A 350 2.82 12.30 -12.07
CA ILE A 350 1.79 13.33 -12.00
C ILE A 350 1.61 13.80 -10.56
N THR A 351 1.52 12.87 -9.61
CA THR A 351 1.34 13.23 -8.20
C THR A 351 2.53 14.04 -7.68
N GLU A 352 3.76 13.63 -8.01
CA GLU A 352 4.95 14.39 -7.67
C GLU A 352 4.91 15.82 -8.22
N TYR A 353 4.48 16.00 -9.46
CA TYR A 353 4.40 17.32 -10.07
C TYR A 353 3.48 18.27 -9.28
N TYR A 354 2.39 17.75 -8.73
CA TYR A 354 1.42 18.54 -7.97
C TYR A 354 1.77 18.71 -6.48
N THR A 355 2.60 17.83 -5.90
CA THR A 355 2.90 17.85 -4.46
C THR A 355 4.35 18.17 -4.10
N GLY A 356 5.28 18.07 -5.05
CA GLY A 356 6.69 18.37 -4.83
C GLY A 356 7.00 19.87 -4.80
N THR A 357 7.74 20.32 -3.78
CA THR A 357 8.13 21.73 -3.56
C THR A 357 8.96 22.34 -4.69
N ARG A 358 9.58 21.50 -5.54
CA ARG A 358 10.36 21.94 -6.70
C ARG A 358 9.51 22.41 -7.87
N TRP A 359 8.25 22.00 -7.94
CA TRP A 359 7.38 22.19 -9.09
C TRP A 359 6.51 23.45 -8.98
N ARG A 360 5.97 23.88 -10.12
CA ARG A 360 5.19 25.12 -10.24
C ARG A 360 3.93 25.13 -9.36
N PRO A 361 3.11 24.06 -9.25
CA PRO A 361 1.87 24.11 -8.48
C PRO A 361 2.10 24.47 -7.00
N VAL A 362 3.02 23.76 -6.32
CA VAL A 362 3.35 24.04 -4.91
C VAL A 362 3.97 25.43 -4.73
N LYS A 363 4.86 25.84 -5.64
CA LYS A 363 5.44 27.20 -5.61
C LYS A 363 4.38 28.29 -5.77
N GLN A 364 3.32 28.03 -6.53
CA GLN A 364 2.22 28.98 -6.69
C GLN A 364 1.39 29.09 -5.40
N ILE A 365 1.10 27.97 -4.74
CA ILE A 365 0.41 27.95 -3.44
C ILE A 365 1.23 28.73 -2.40
N ALA A 366 2.53 28.43 -2.28
CA ALA A 366 3.42 29.13 -1.35
C ALA A 366 3.51 30.65 -1.62
N ARG A 367 3.49 31.06 -2.90
CA ARG A 367 3.43 32.50 -3.27
C ARG A 367 2.09 33.12 -2.91
N ALA A 368 0.98 32.39 -3.02
CA ALA A 368 -0.35 32.89 -2.65
C ALA A 368 -0.44 33.22 -1.15
N SER A 369 0.35 32.56 -0.29
CA SER A 369 0.48 32.92 1.13
C SER A 369 0.95 34.36 1.38
N GLN A 370 1.60 35.02 0.40
CA GLN A 370 2.03 36.43 0.51
C GLN A 370 0.84 37.41 0.54
N THR A 371 -0.34 36.99 0.08
CA THR A 371 -1.56 37.81 0.05
C THR A 371 -2.61 37.37 1.09
N GLY A 372 -2.24 36.44 1.98
CA GLY A 372 -3.05 36.00 3.12
C GLY A 372 -3.54 34.55 3.05
N HIS A 373 -4.25 34.11 4.10
CA HIS A 373 -4.72 32.72 4.22
C HIS A 373 -5.78 32.36 3.18
N ALA A 374 -6.68 33.28 2.84
CA ALA A 374 -7.78 33.02 1.90
C ALA A 374 -7.27 32.69 0.49
N THR A 375 -6.29 33.44 -0.01
CA THR A 375 -5.69 33.21 -1.33
C THR A 375 -4.87 31.92 -1.36
N ASN A 376 -4.18 31.58 -0.26
CA ASN A 376 -3.52 30.28 -0.11
C ASN A 376 -4.52 29.12 -0.20
N ILE A 377 -5.65 29.18 0.52
CA ILE A 377 -6.70 28.15 0.49
C ILE A 377 -7.31 28.04 -0.91
N ILE A 378 -7.66 29.16 -1.55
CA ILE A 378 -8.22 29.17 -2.92
C ILE A 378 -7.24 28.54 -3.91
N ALA A 379 -5.96 28.92 -3.86
CA ALA A 379 -4.93 28.36 -4.72
C ALA A 379 -4.75 26.86 -4.48
N GLY A 380 -4.71 26.42 -3.22
CA GLY A 380 -4.61 25.01 -2.84
C GLY A 380 -5.78 24.17 -3.35
N LEU A 381 -7.01 24.63 -3.15
CA LEU A 381 -8.22 23.96 -3.67
C LEU A 381 -8.24 23.90 -5.19
N ALA A 382 -7.89 25.00 -5.87
CA ALA A 382 -7.83 25.03 -7.33
C ALA A 382 -6.79 24.04 -7.89
N VAL A 383 -5.59 24.01 -7.31
CA VAL A 383 -4.54 23.04 -7.69
C VAL A 383 -4.99 21.61 -7.39
N GLY A 384 -5.62 21.36 -6.24
CA GLY A 384 -6.15 20.04 -5.88
C GLY A 384 -7.20 19.53 -6.87
N MET A 385 -8.14 20.38 -7.30
CA MET A 385 -9.11 20.03 -8.33
C MET A 385 -8.43 19.73 -9.67
N GLN A 386 -7.46 20.55 -10.08
CA GLN A 386 -6.68 20.33 -11.32
C GLN A 386 -5.88 19.01 -11.29
N ALA A 387 -5.34 18.64 -10.13
CA ALA A 387 -4.51 17.46 -9.95
C ALA A 387 -5.25 16.14 -10.23
N THR A 388 -6.58 16.13 -10.24
CA THR A 388 -7.40 14.92 -10.48
C THR A 388 -7.60 14.58 -11.96
N ALA A 389 -7.49 15.57 -12.86
CA ALA A 389 -7.84 15.39 -14.26
C ALA A 389 -6.92 14.39 -14.99
N LEU A 390 -5.59 14.57 -14.85
CA LEU A 390 -4.63 13.68 -15.50
C LEU A 390 -4.65 12.24 -14.94
N PRO A 391 -4.70 12.01 -13.61
CA PRO A 391 -4.85 10.67 -13.06
C PRO A 391 -6.07 9.92 -13.60
N VAL A 392 -7.24 10.57 -13.70
CA VAL A 392 -8.44 9.95 -14.25
C VAL A 392 -8.23 9.54 -15.71
N ILE A 393 -7.60 10.39 -16.53
CA ILE A 393 -7.28 10.07 -17.93
C ILE A 393 -6.32 8.86 -18.00
N VAL A 394 -5.31 8.82 -17.14
CA VAL A 394 -4.35 7.70 -17.09
C VAL A 394 -5.03 6.40 -16.69
N ILE A 395 -5.92 6.42 -15.69
CA ILE A 395 -6.68 5.25 -15.26
C ILE A 395 -7.62 4.79 -16.38
N ALA A 396 -8.38 5.69 -16.99
CA ALA A 396 -9.32 5.36 -18.07
C ALA A 396 -8.59 4.79 -19.30
N THR A 397 -7.48 5.41 -19.71
CA THR A 397 -6.67 4.90 -20.82
C THR A 397 -5.99 3.58 -20.49
N GLY A 398 -5.58 3.36 -19.23
CA GLY A 398 -5.08 2.09 -18.73
C GLY A 398 -6.12 0.96 -18.79
N ILE A 399 -7.34 1.23 -18.31
CA ILE A 399 -8.49 0.30 -18.36
C ILE A 399 -8.76 -0.12 -19.81
N VAL A 400 -8.99 0.87 -20.68
CA VAL A 400 -9.36 0.63 -22.09
C VAL A 400 -8.21 -0.01 -22.84
N GLY A 401 -6.97 0.47 -22.64
CA GLY A 401 -5.79 -0.09 -23.28
C GLY A 401 -5.55 -1.55 -22.92
N ALA A 402 -5.63 -1.91 -21.63
CA ALA A 402 -5.45 -3.29 -21.18
C ALA A 402 -6.55 -4.21 -21.71
N TYR A 403 -7.79 -3.72 -21.76
CA TYR A 403 -8.91 -4.45 -22.35
C TYR A 403 -8.67 -4.79 -23.82
N TYR A 404 -8.27 -3.82 -24.65
CA TYR A 404 -8.00 -4.06 -26.07
C TYR A 404 -6.77 -4.93 -26.31
N VAL A 405 -5.67 -4.70 -25.57
CA VAL A 405 -4.44 -5.51 -25.69
C VAL A 405 -4.70 -6.97 -25.36
N ALA A 406 -5.57 -7.24 -24.39
CA ALA A 406 -5.95 -8.62 -24.05
C ALA A 406 -7.01 -9.23 -24.97
N GLY A 407 -7.36 -8.60 -26.09
CA GLY A 407 -8.35 -9.10 -27.03
C GLY A 407 -9.79 -8.92 -26.56
N HIS A 408 -10.09 -7.79 -25.90
CA HIS A 408 -11.41 -7.46 -25.33
C HIS A 408 -11.79 -8.33 -24.12
N ALA A 409 -10.81 -8.61 -23.27
CA ALA A 409 -11.01 -9.41 -22.06
C ALA A 409 -10.75 -8.58 -20.80
N LEU A 410 -11.69 -8.66 -19.84
CA LEU A 410 -11.53 -8.06 -18.51
C LEU A 410 -10.32 -8.60 -17.75
N TYR A 411 -9.89 -9.81 -18.07
CA TYR A 411 -8.68 -10.40 -17.50
C TYR A 411 -7.42 -9.56 -17.78
N GLY A 412 -7.32 -8.90 -18.94
CA GLY A 412 -6.22 -7.98 -19.24
C GLY A 412 -6.16 -6.80 -18.28
N ILE A 413 -7.32 -6.26 -17.92
CA ILE A 413 -7.45 -5.21 -16.91
C ILE A 413 -6.94 -5.73 -15.57
N GLY A 414 -7.35 -6.95 -15.18
CA GLY A 414 -6.83 -7.63 -13.99
C GLY A 414 -5.32 -7.79 -13.97
N VAL A 415 -4.73 -8.20 -15.08
CA VAL A 415 -3.27 -8.27 -15.22
C VAL A 415 -2.62 -6.89 -15.07
N ALA A 416 -3.21 -5.84 -15.65
CA ALA A 416 -2.72 -4.47 -15.50
C ALA A 416 -2.79 -3.99 -14.04
N VAL A 417 -3.88 -4.24 -13.32
CA VAL A 417 -3.98 -3.84 -11.89
C VAL A 417 -2.98 -4.61 -11.04
N MET A 418 -2.84 -5.91 -11.27
CA MET A 418 -1.89 -6.73 -10.52
C MET A 418 -0.44 -6.29 -10.79
N ALA A 419 -0.11 -5.97 -12.04
CA ALA A 419 1.19 -5.41 -12.39
C ALA A 419 1.40 -4.01 -11.80
N GLN A 420 0.35 -3.19 -11.71
CA GLN A 420 0.42 -1.92 -10.97
C GLN A 420 0.77 -2.18 -9.49
N LEU A 421 0.03 -3.09 -8.84
CA LEU A 421 0.20 -3.46 -7.43
C LEU A 421 1.48 -4.23 -7.13
N SER A 422 2.17 -4.69 -8.15
CA SER A 422 3.46 -5.35 -8.01
C SER A 422 4.51 -4.42 -7.39
N MET A 423 4.35 -3.10 -7.54
CA MET A 423 5.22 -2.08 -6.96
C MET A 423 4.89 -1.71 -5.50
N THR A 424 3.85 -2.31 -4.90
CA THR A 424 3.34 -1.96 -3.57
C THR A 424 4.44 -1.99 -2.50
N GLY A 425 5.32 -2.99 -2.54
CA GLY A 425 6.37 -3.14 -1.52
C GLY A 425 7.30 -1.92 -1.44
N LEU A 426 7.65 -1.33 -2.59
CA LEU A 426 8.44 -0.10 -2.62
C LEU A 426 7.60 1.14 -2.37
N ILE A 427 6.40 1.24 -2.93
CA ILE A 427 5.53 2.41 -2.72
C ILE A 427 5.20 2.59 -1.23
N VAL A 428 4.84 1.51 -0.53
CA VAL A 428 4.66 1.53 0.93
C VAL A 428 5.96 1.91 1.64
N ALA A 429 7.12 1.43 1.16
CA ALA A 429 8.40 1.79 1.77
C ALA A 429 8.70 3.29 1.69
N LEU A 430 8.30 3.93 0.58
CA LEU A 430 8.37 5.37 0.40
C LEU A 430 7.41 6.12 1.32
N ASP A 431 6.22 5.56 1.54
CA ASP A 431 5.22 6.15 2.43
C ASP A 431 5.67 6.07 3.89
N ALA A 432 5.97 4.87 4.37
CA ALA A 432 6.39 4.61 5.74
C ALA A 432 7.75 5.25 6.09
N TYR A 433 8.53 5.66 5.09
CA TYR A 433 9.70 6.52 5.30
C TYR A 433 9.30 7.90 5.85
N GLY A 434 8.18 8.47 5.41
CA GLY A 434 7.72 9.81 5.80
C GLY A 434 7.49 9.95 7.32
N PRO A 435 6.59 9.17 7.94
CA PRO A 435 6.35 9.21 9.38
C PRO A 435 7.62 9.01 10.23
N VAL A 436 8.57 8.21 9.74
CA VAL A 436 9.84 7.98 10.44
C VAL A 436 10.71 9.24 10.44
N THR A 437 10.70 10.00 9.34
CA THR A 437 11.48 11.25 9.22
C THR A 437 10.80 12.42 9.92
N ASP A 438 9.48 12.44 9.91
CA ASP A 438 8.61 13.39 10.59
C ASP A 438 8.89 13.36 12.11
N ASN A 439 8.69 12.18 12.73
CA ASN A 439 9.02 11.96 14.13
C ASN A 439 10.52 12.13 14.46
N ALA A 440 11.42 11.90 13.50
CA ALA A 440 12.84 12.17 13.73
C ALA A 440 13.10 13.69 13.86
N GLY A 441 12.36 14.51 13.11
CA GLY A 441 12.34 15.96 13.27
C GLY A 441 11.76 16.36 14.63
N GLY A 442 10.61 15.81 15.00
CA GLY A 442 10.00 16.10 16.30
C GLY A 442 10.88 15.72 17.49
N ILE A 443 11.54 14.56 17.44
CA ILE A 443 12.53 14.15 18.44
C ILE A 443 13.74 15.10 18.46
N ALA A 444 14.19 15.57 17.30
CA ALA A 444 15.32 16.50 17.23
C ALA A 444 15.00 17.83 17.91
N GLU A 445 13.80 18.36 17.70
CA GLU A 445 13.33 19.60 18.35
C GLU A 445 13.12 19.40 19.86
N MET A 446 12.37 18.38 20.26
CA MET A 446 12.07 18.09 21.68
C MET A 446 13.31 17.76 22.52
N ALA A 447 14.39 17.28 21.89
CA ALA A 447 15.66 16.97 22.53
C ALA A 447 16.69 18.10 22.42
N ASP A 448 16.32 19.27 21.89
CA ASP A 448 17.20 20.44 21.72
C ASP A 448 18.50 20.09 20.98
N LEU A 449 18.37 19.30 19.90
CA LEU A 449 19.50 18.95 19.05
C LEU A 449 19.92 20.17 18.21
N PRO A 450 21.19 20.21 17.72
CA PRO A 450 21.65 21.31 16.88
C PRO A 450 20.75 21.55 15.65
N GLU A 451 20.54 22.80 15.28
CA GLU A 451 19.68 23.22 14.15
C GLU A 451 20.04 22.51 12.83
N ALA A 452 21.31 22.14 12.62
CA ALA A 452 21.74 21.36 11.48
C ALA A 452 21.07 19.97 11.37
N VAL A 453 20.70 19.37 12.50
CA VAL A 453 19.95 18.09 12.58
C VAL A 453 18.50 18.30 12.17
N ARG A 454 17.85 19.37 12.68
CA ARG A 454 16.48 19.75 12.25
C ARG A 454 16.45 20.06 10.75
N GLY A 455 17.40 20.84 10.24
CA GLY A 455 17.51 21.13 8.80
C GLY A 455 17.76 19.90 7.92
N ILE A 456 18.31 18.79 8.44
CA ILE A 456 18.40 17.52 7.72
C ILE A 456 17.05 16.79 7.76
N THR A 457 16.41 16.72 8.92
CA THR A 457 15.14 16.00 9.11
C THR A 457 13.99 16.69 8.37
N ASP A 458 13.90 18.03 8.38
CA ASP A 458 12.93 18.79 7.58
C ASP A 458 13.04 18.50 6.07
N ARG A 459 14.28 18.36 5.57
CA ARG A 459 14.51 18.01 4.16
C ARG A 459 14.08 16.59 3.84
N LEU A 460 14.22 15.67 4.80
CA LEU A 460 13.78 14.29 4.67
C LEU A 460 12.24 14.23 4.70
N ASP A 461 11.61 14.94 5.64
CA ASP A 461 10.17 15.00 5.82
C ASP A 461 9.44 15.68 4.64
N ALA A 462 9.98 16.79 4.11
CA ALA A 462 9.41 17.43 2.92
C ALA A 462 9.29 16.46 1.73
N VAL A 463 10.21 15.50 1.61
CA VAL A 463 10.10 14.42 0.62
C VAL A 463 9.11 13.34 1.06
N GLY A 464 9.05 13.03 2.36
CA GLY A 464 8.03 12.17 2.96
C GLY A 464 6.60 12.63 2.65
N ASN A 465 6.32 13.93 2.73
CA ASN A 465 5.01 14.49 2.37
C ASN A 465 4.65 14.27 0.89
N THR A 466 5.65 14.35 0.00
CA THR A 466 5.46 14.01 -1.42
C THR A 466 5.18 12.52 -1.61
N THR A 467 5.90 11.63 -0.91
CA THR A 467 5.73 10.19 -1.04
C THR A 467 4.41 9.69 -0.42
N LYS A 468 3.98 10.23 0.72
CA LYS A 468 2.63 10.00 1.30
C LYS A 468 1.54 10.27 0.25
N ALA A 469 1.66 11.37 -0.51
CA ALA A 469 0.68 11.70 -1.55
C ALA A 469 0.78 10.76 -2.77
N VAL A 470 1.98 10.44 -3.22
CA VAL A 470 2.22 9.47 -4.31
C VAL A 470 1.56 8.13 -4.00
N THR A 471 1.70 7.64 -2.77
CA THR A 471 1.10 6.39 -2.33
C THR A 471 -0.42 6.44 -2.31
N LYS A 472 -1.01 7.55 -1.87
CA LYS A 472 -2.48 7.75 -1.96
C LYS A 472 -2.96 7.75 -3.41
N GLY A 473 -2.25 8.45 -4.31
CA GLY A 473 -2.57 8.47 -5.75
C GLY A 473 -2.46 7.08 -6.39
N TYR A 474 -1.44 6.31 -6.00
CA TYR A 474 -1.25 4.92 -6.41
C TYR A 474 -2.39 4.01 -5.94
N ALA A 475 -2.77 4.08 -4.65
CA ALA A 475 -3.85 3.29 -4.07
C ALA A 475 -5.19 3.56 -4.75
N ILE A 476 -5.51 4.85 -4.98
CA ILE A 476 -6.73 5.26 -5.70
C ILE A 476 -6.70 4.77 -7.15
N GLY A 477 -5.55 4.85 -7.82
CA GLY A 477 -5.38 4.32 -9.18
C GLY A 477 -5.72 2.85 -9.26
N SER A 478 -5.18 2.03 -8.35
CA SER A 478 -5.49 0.59 -8.30
C SER A 478 -6.95 0.33 -7.96
N ALA A 479 -7.52 1.07 -7.00
CA ALA A 479 -8.91 0.91 -6.62
C ALA A 479 -9.86 1.21 -7.80
N GLY A 480 -9.56 2.23 -8.60
CA GLY A 480 -10.32 2.54 -9.81
C GLY A 480 -10.31 1.42 -10.85
N LEU A 481 -9.15 0.79 -11.09
CA LEU A 481 -9.08 -0.35 -11.99
C LEU A 481 -9.71 -1.63 -11.39
N ALA A 482 -9.52 -1.87 -10.09
CA ALA A 482 -10.06 -3.02 -9.38
C ALA A 482 -11.60 -2.97 -9.25
N ALA A 483 -12.18 -1.76 -9.14
CA ALA A 483 -13.62 -1.58 -9.04
C ALA A 483 -14.37 -2.20 -10.23
N LEU A 484 -13.85 -2.07 -11.44
CA LEU A 484 -14.45 -2.69 -12.63
C LEU A 484 -14.46 -4.22 -12.55
N ILE A 485 -13.40 -4.80 -11.98
CA ILE A 485 -13.26 -6.26 -11.81
C ILE A 485 -14.23 -6.77 -10.76
N LEU A 486 -14.32 -6.08 -9.63
CA LEU A 486 -15.28 -6.41 -8.57
C LEU A 486 -16.72 -6.24 -9.05
N PHE A 487 -16.98 -5.24 -9.90
CA PHE A 487 -18.30 -5.03 -10.50
C PHE A 487 -18.68 -6.18 -11.45
N ASP A 488 -17.73 -6.67 -12.27
CA ASP A 488 -17.94 -7.87 -13.10
C ASP A 488 -18.18 -9.14 -12.27
N SER A 489 -17.45 -9.29 -11.16
CA SER A 489 -17.71 -10.36 -10.20
C SER A 489 -19.12 -10.26 -9.61
N TYR A 490 -19.55 -9.06 -9.23
CA TYR A 490 -20.90 -8.81 -8.71
C TYR A 490 -21.99 -9.15 -9.74
N THR A 491 -21.85 -8.70 -11.00
CA THR A 491 -22.84 -8.99 -12.05
C THR A 491 -22.89 -10.48 -12.39
N THR A 492 -21.74 -11.16 -12.36
CA THR A 492 -21.67 -12.62 -12.55
C THR A 492 -22.36 -13.34 -11.40
N GLY A 493 -22.11 -12.94 -10.16
CA GLY A 493 -22.77 -13.54 -8.99
C GLY A 493 -24.30 -13.33 -8.98
N LEU A 494 -24.80 -12.24 -9.56
CA LEU A 494 -26.23 -12.05 -9.81
C LEU A 494 -26.73 -13.04 -10.87
N HIS A 495 -26.01 -13.18 -11.98
CA HIS A 495 -26.35 -14.10 -13.05
C HIS A 495 -26.42 -15.56 -12.57
N ASP A 496 -25.48 -15.99 -11.73
CA ASP A 496 -25.45 -17.33 -11.14
C ASP A 496 -26.63 -17.60 -10.19
N GLN A 497 -27.24 -16.54 -9.65
CA GLN A 497 -28.50 -16.60 -8.91
C GLN A 497 -29.74 -16.52 -9.80
N GLY A 498 -29.57 -16.58 -11.12
CA GLY A 498 -30.66 -16.45 -12.10
C GLY A 498 -31.13 -15.01 -12.32
N LEU A 499 -30.39 -14.02 -11.83
CA LEU A 499 -30.70 -12.59 -11.99
C LEU A 499 -29.82 -11.99 -13.09
N THR A 500 -30.31 -11.99 -14.34
CA THR A 500 -29.63 -11.30 -15.44
C THR A 500 -29.93 -9.79 -15.37
N VAL A 501 -29.05 -9.02 -14.74
CA VAL A 501 -29.20 -7.56 -14.60
C VAL A 501 -28.25 -6.84 -15.55
N LEU A 502 -28.81 -5.98 -16.42
CA LEU A 502 -28.05 -5.06 -17.25
C LEU A 502 -28.03 -3.66 -16.61
N PHE A 503 -26.85 -3.17 -16.25
CA PHE A 503 -26.65 -1.83 -15.67
C PHE A 503 -26.58 -0.77 -16.77
N SER A 504 -27.69 -0.58 -17.47
CA SER A 504 -27.78 0.42 -18.53
C SER A 504 -28.06 1.82 -17.98
N LEU A 505 -27.41 2.84 -18.54
CA LEU A 505 -27.56 4.24 -18.11
C LEU A 505 -28.92 4.86 -18.47
N ASP A 506 -29.73 4.20 -19.30
CA ASP A 506 -31.12 4.58 -19.56
C ASP A 506 -32.11 4.02 -18.52
N ASN A 507 -31.67 3.15 -17.60
CA ASN A 507 -32.48 2.65 -16.51
C ASN A 507 -32.52 3.66 -15.35
N PRO A 508 -33.71 4.16 -14.95
CA PRO A 508 -33.83 5.16 -13.90
C PRO A 508 -33.32 4.67 -12.54
N TRP A 509 -33.40 3.37 -12.23
CA TRP A 509 -32.88 2.81 -10.98
C TRP A 509 -31.36 2.81 -10.94
N VAL A 510 -30.70 2.59 -12.10
CA VAL A 510 -29.25 2.64 -12.22
C VAL A 510 -28.76 4.08 -12.04
N ILE A 511 -29.42 5.05 -12.68
CA ILE A 511 -29.09 6.48 -12.51
C ILE A 511 -29.34 6.96 -11.08
N ALA A 512 -30.46 6.57 -10.46
CA ALA A 512 -30.73 6.90 -9.07
C ALA A 512 -29.65 6.33 -8.13
N GLY A 513 -29.23 5.08 -8.35
CA GLY A 513 -28.11 4.49 -7.62
C GLY A 513 -26.79 5.22 -7.82
N LEU A 514 -26.48 5.62 -9.05
CA LEU A 514 -25.26 6.37 -9.41
C LEU A 514 -25.23 7.80 -8.85
N PHE A 515 -26.37 8.43 -8.60
CA PHE A 515 -26.43 9.75 -7.94
C PHE A 515 -26.35 9.68 -6.42
N ILE A 516 -26.80 8.57 -5.82
CA ILE A 516 -26.75 8.35 -4.37
C ILE A 516 -25.35 7.89 -3.93
N GLY A 517 -24.76 6.95 -4.68
CA GLY A 517 -23.39 6.48 -4.48
C GLY A 517 -22.39 7.50 -4.98
#